data_AF-X1QXA8-F1
#
_entry.id   AF-X1QXA8-F1
#
_cell.length_a   1.000
_cell.length_b   1.000
_cell.length_c   1.000
_cell.angle_alpha   90.00
_cell.angle_beta   90.00
_cell.angle_gamma   90.00
#
_symmetry.space_group_name_H-M   'P 1'
#
loop_
_entity.id
_entity.type
_entity.pdbx_description
1 polymer ?
#
loop_
_entity_poly.entity_id
_entity_poly.type
_entity_poly.pdbx_seq_one_letter_code
_entity_poly.pdbx_strand_id
1 'polypeptide(L)'
;MKERRIPAIKDGTVIDHIPSRDTFRIIRILNPQEFKHPINLALNLDSKRISSKGVIKIDSRFLTQSEVNKIAILAPNATVSIIKNYKVIEKIQVKLPEELVGVLNCTNPVCITSKEIVISKFKVLREEPLEVKCHYCERVYGKDEVQIKGK
;
A
#
# COMPACT_ATOMS: atom_id res chain seq x y z
N MET A 1 3.40 4.56 -31.84
CA MET A 1 2.49 4.40 -30.67
C MET A 1 3.31 3.89 -29.49
N LYS A 2 3.22 4.50 -28.30
CA LYS A 2 3.83 3.92 -27.09
C LYS A 2 3.04 2.66 -26.74
N GLU A 3 3.68 1.51 -26.90
CA GLU A 3 3.08 0.21 -26.60
C GLU A 3 2.69 0.17 -25.11
N ARG A 4 1.38 0.13 -24.84
CA ARG A 4 0.89 -0.08 -23.48
C ARG A 4 1.06 -1.55 -23.16
N ARG A 5 2.12 -1.87 -22.40
CA ARG A 5 2.40 -3.25 -21.92
C ARG A 5 1.27 -3.89 -21.10
N ILE A 6 0.24 -3.11 -20.72
CA ILE A 6 -0.88 -3.57 -19.91
C ILE A 6 -2.17 -2.86 -20.39
N PRO A 7 -3.28 -3.59 -20.59
CA PRO A 7 -4.55 -3.01 -21.03
C PRO A 7 -5.08 -1.92 -20.09
N ALA A 8 -5.86 -0.99 -20.64
CA ALA A 8 -6.62 -0.03 -19.84
C ALA A 8 -7.80 -0.75 -19.16
N ILE A 9 -8.19 -0.27 -17.98
CA ILE A 9 -9.40 -0.72 -17.28
C ILE A 9 -10.52 0.29 -17.51
N LYS A 10 -11.77 -0.18 -17.53
CA LYS A 10 -12.95 0.69 -17.68
C LYS A 10 -13.30 1.38 -16.36
N ASP A 11 -13.42 0.60 -15.29
CA ASP A 11 -13.76 1.05 -13.95
C ASP A 11 -12.82 0.35 -12.95
N GLY A 12 -12.42 1.03 -11.88
CA GLY A 12 -11.59 0.44 -10.81
C GLY A 12 -10.44 1.32 -10.34
N THR A 13 -9.36 0.69 -9.88
CA THR A 13 -8.21 1.38 -9.27
C THR A 13 -6.90 1.08 -9.99
N VAL A 14 -6.09 2.12 -10.20
CA VAL A 14 -4.70 2.00 -10.69
C VAL A 14 -3.74 2.52 -9.63
N ILE A 15 -2.77 1.71 -9.22
CA ILE A 15 -1.67 2.09 -8.35
C ILE A 15 -0.41 2.19 -9.22
N ASP A 16 0.16 3.38 -9.35
CA ASP A 16 1.36 3.67 -10.14
C ASP A 16 2.48 4.24 -9.24
N HIS A 17 3.69 4.33 -9.77
CA HIS A 17 4.90 4.82 -9.07
C HIS A 17 5.28 3.98 -7.85
N ILE A 18 4.96 2.69 -7.89
CA ILE A 18 5.39 1.74 -6.86
C ILE A 18 6.86 1.39 -7.12
N PRO A 19 7.76 1.37 -6.12
CA PRO A 19 9.07 0.73 -6.28
C PRO A 19 8.89 -0.74 -6.69
N SER A 20 9.56 -1.21 -7.75
CA SER A 20 9.32 -2.58 -8.27
C SER A 20 9.46 -3.67 -7.20
N ARG A 21 10.43 -3.53 -6.29
CA ARG A 21 10.64 -4.45 -5.15
C ARG A 21 9.43 -4.59 -4.21
N ASP A 22 8.61 -3.55 -4.10
CA ASP A 22 7.50 -3.48 -3.14
C ASP A 22 6.15 -3.87 -3.78
N THR A 23 6.10 -4.02 -5.10
CA THR A 23 4.84 -4.26 -5.84
C THR A 23 4.17 -5.59 -5.47
N PHE A 24 4.95 -6.67 -5.32
CA PHE A 24 4.40 -7.96 -4.84
C PHE A 24 3.95 -7.91 -3.38
N ARG A 25 4.64 -7.14 -2.52
CA ARG A 25 4.22 -6.96 -1.12
C ARG A 25 2.88 -6.24 -1.04
N ILE A 26 2.71 -5.18 -1.83
CA ILE A 26 1.46 -4.41 -1.90
C ILE A 26 0.30 -5.30 -2.32
N ILE A 27 0.43 -6.06 -3.42
CA ILE A 27 -0.71 -6.89 -3.86
C ILE A 27 -1.10 -7.92 -2.80
N ARG A 28 -0.14 -8.54 -2.11
CA ARG A 28 -0.42 -9.49 -1.02
C ARG A 28 -1.21 -8.85 0.12
N ILE A 29 -0.86 -7.63 0.52
CA ILE A 29 -1.54 -6.89 1.60
C ILE A 29 -2.98 -6.51 1.23
N LEU A 30 -3.25 -6.28 -0.05
CA LEU A 30 -4.59 -6.01 -0.55
C LEU A 30 -5.48 -7.27 -0.59
N ASN A 31 -4.93 -8.45 -0.28
CA ASN A 31 -5.61 -9.74 -0.25
C ASN A 31 -6.41 -10.03 -1.55
N PRO A 32 -5.73 -10.30 -2.68
CA PRO A 32 -6.37 -10.36 -3.99
C PRO A 32 -7.31 -11.56 -4.14
N GLN A 33 -7.25 -12.54 -3.22
CA GLN A 33 -8.14 -13.71 -3.18
C GLN A 33 -9.61 -13.32 -2.96
N GLU A 34 -9.88 -12.14 -2.37
CA GLU A 34 -11.24 -11.61 -2.21
C GLU A 34 -11.78 -10.93 -3.48
N PHE A 35 -10.96 -10.76 -4.51
CA PHE A 35 -11.33 -9.93 -5.66
C PHE A 35 -11.98 -10.79 -6.74
N LYS A 36 -13.11 -10.33 -7.28
CA LYS A 36 -13.91 -11.04 -8.28
C LYS A 36 -13.55 -10.71 -9.73
N HIS A 37 -12.63 -9.77 -9.93
CA HIS A 37 -12.31 -9.18 -11.23
C HIS A 37 -10.81 -9.22 -11.51
N PRO A 38 -10.39 -9.12 -12.78
CA PRO A 38 -8.99 -9.20 -13.16
C PRO A 38 -8.11 -8.18 -12.46
N ILE A 39 -6.90 -8.63 -12.11
CA ILE A 39 -5.83 -7.79 -11.60
C ILE A 39 -4.67 -7.89 -12.58
N ASN A 40 -4.18 -6.75 -13.04
CA ASN A 40 -2.97 -6.69 -13.86
C ASN A 40 -1.81 -6.17 -13.01
N LEU A 41 -0.72 -6.93 -12.97
CA LEU A 41 0.51 -6.56 -12.31
C LEU A 41 1.61 -6.37 -13.36
N ALA A 42 2.33 -5.27 -13.31
CA ALA A 42 3.55 -5.11 -14.08
C ALA A 42 4.67 -4.61 -13.19
N LEU A 43 5.87 -5.12 -13.47
CA LEU A 43 7.08 -4.92 -12.70
C LEU A 43 8.20 -4.51 -13.65
N ASN A 44 9.24 -3.91 -13.11
CA ASN A 44 10.44 -3.51 -13.86
C ASN A 44 10.13 -2.64 -15.09
N LEU A 45 9.15 -1.74 -14.95
CA LEU A 45 8.84 -0.75 -15.96
C LEU A 45 9.78 0.45 -15.81
N ASP A 46 10.25 0.98 -16.93
CA ASP A 46 11.07 2.19 -16.92
C ASP A 46 10.32 3.37 -16.28
N SER A 47 10.99 4.05 -15.36
CA SER A 47 10.47 5.20 -14.64
C SER A 47 11.46 6.34 -14.63
N LYS A 48 11.05 7.50 -15.15
CA LYS A 48 11.84 8.73 -15.03
C LYS A 48 12.02 9.20 -13.57
N ARG A 49 11.14 8.76 -12.66
CA ARG A 49 11.13 9.19 -11.25
C ARG A 49 11.86 8.23 -10.31
N ILE A 50 11.76 6.92 -10.53
CA ILE A 50 12.19 5.89 -9.55
C ILE A 50 13.06 4.81 -10.22
N SER A 51 13.68 5.11 -11.38
CA SER A 51 14.43 4.19 -12.27
C SER A 51 13.61 2.99 -12.77
N SER A 52 13.18 2.11 -11.85
CA SER A 52 12.34 0.94 -12.06
C SER A 52 11.07 1.01 -11.20
N LYS A 53 9.90 0.95 -11.86
CA LYS A 53 8.60 1.01 -11.18
C LYS A 53 7.73 -0.22 -11.45
N GLY A 54 6.78 -0.44 -10.55
CA GLY A 54 5.66 -1.33 -10.74
C GLY A 54 4.34 -0.57 -10.88
N VAL A 55 3.37 -1.24 -11.48
CA VAL A 55 1.99 -0.78 -11.66
C VAL A 55 1.05 -1.91 -11.33
N ILE A 56 -0.03 -1.61 -10.59
CA ILE A 56 -1.13 -2.53 -10.29
C ILE A 56 -2.41 -1.91 -10.83
N LYS A 57 -3.19 -2.66 -11.61
CA LYS A 57 -4.54 -2.27 -12.03
C LYS A 57 -5.53 -3.30 -11.53
N ILE A 58 -6.54 -2.85 -10.79
CA ILE A 58 -7.60 -3.68 -10.22
C ILE A 58 -8.91 -3.27 -10.87
N ASP A 59 -9.50 -4.17 -11.64
CA ASP A 59 -10.75 -3.92 -12.35
C ASP A 59 -11.94 -3.93 -11.36
N SER A 60 -12.91 -3.02 -11.57
CA SER A 60 -14.20 -2.96 -10.88
C SER A 60 -14.11 -2.94 -9.33
N ARG A 61 -12.99 -2.46 -8.78
CA ARG A 61 -12.79 -2.27 -7.34
C ARG A 61 -12.18 -0.90 -7.05
N PHE A 62 -12.71 -0.25 -6.03
CA PHE A 62 -12.23 1.02 -5.51
C PHE A 62 -11.61 0.78 -4.12
N LEU A 63 -10.33 1.13 -3.97
CA LEU A 63 -9.64 0.93 -2.69
C LEU A 63 -10.17 1.89 -1.63
N THR A 64 -10.32 1.37 -0.41
CA THR A 64 -10.66 2.14 0.79
C THR A 64 -9.48 2.96 1.26
N GLN A 65 -9.72 4.01 2.05
CA GLN A 65 -8.64 4.81 2.65
C GLN A 65 -7.69 3.96 3.50
N SER A 66 -8.20 2.95 4.20
CA SER A 66 -7.36 2.01 4.98
C SER A 66 -6.39 1.23 4.09
N GLU A 67 -6.86 0.71 2.95
CA GLU A 67 -6.00 0.04 1.96
C GLU A 67 -4.97 0.99 1.35
N VAL A 68 -5.37 2.24 1.04
CA VAL A 68 -4.47 3.29 0.56
C VAL A 68 -3.38 3.60 1.60
N ASN A 69 -3.74 3.68 2.89
CA ASN A 69 -2.78 3.90 3.96
C ASN A 69 -1.78 2.74 4.08
N LYS A 70 -2.23 1.48 3.90
CA LYS A 70 -1.33 0.32 3.87
C LYS A 70 -0.31 0.40 2.73
N ILE A 71 -0.72 0.91 1.56
CA ILE A 71 0.17 1.14 0.42
C ILE A 71 1.22 2.21 0.76
N ALA A 72 0.84 3.29 1.44
CA ALA A 72 1.73 4.38 1.81
C ALA A 72 2.95 3.92 2.65
N ILE A 73 2.77 2.92 3.51
CA ILE A 73 3.83 2.32 4.34
C ILE A 73 4.95 1.72 3.46
N LEU A 74 4.59 1.11 2.33
CA LEU A 74 5.54 0.44 1.44
C LEU A 74 6.03 1.34 0.31
N ALA A 75 5.15 2.19 -0.21
CA ALA A 75 5.39 3.03 -1.36
C ALA A 75 4.83 4.44 -1.13
N PRO A 76 5.49 5.28 -0.30
CA PRO A 76 4.99 6.62 0.06
C PRO A 76 4.87 7.56 -1.15
N ASN A 77 5.58 7.27 -2.24
CA ASN A 77 5.53 8.04 -3.49
C ASN A 77 4.55 7.48 -4.53
N ALA A 78 3.78 6.43 -4.19
CA ALA A 78 2.82 5.85 -5.12
C ALA A 78 1.63 6.79 -5.37
N THR A 79 0.99 6.60 -6.52
CA THR A 79 -0.21 7.33 -6.89
C THR A 79 -1.34 6.33 -7.06
N VAL A 80 -2.44 6.52 -6.35
CA VAL A 80 -3.67 5.75 -6.53
C VAL A 80 -4.61 6.58 -7.40
N SER A 81 -5.04 6.04 -8.52
CA SER A 81 -5.96 6.69 -9.46
C SER A 81 -7.27 5.91 -9.52
N ILE A 82 -8.38 6.61 -9.38
CA ILE A 82 -9.72 6.06 -9.53
C ILE A 82 -10.13 6.22 -10.99
N ILE A 83 -10.46 5.10 -11.63
CA ILE A 83 -10.89 5.06 -13.03
C ILE A 83 -12.39 4.82 -13.08
N LYS A 84 -13.12 5.64 -13.85
CA LYS A 84 -14.50 5.39 -14.25
C LYS A 84 -14.69 5.68 -15.73
N ASN A 85 -15.37 4.78 -16.45
CA ASN A 85 -15.58 4.89 -17.89
C ASN A 85 -14.29 5.23 -18.69
N TYR A 86 -13.20 4.51 -18.41
CA TYR A 86 -11.86 4.69 -19.00
C TYR A 86 -11.17 6.02 -18.70
N LYS A 87 -11.74 6.86 -17.83
CA LYS A 87 -11.19 8.17 -17.46
C LYS A 87 -10.72 8.16 -16.02
N VAL A 88 -9.61 8.85 -15.76
CA VAL A 88 -9.17 9.12 -14.39
C VAL A 88 -10.09 10.19 -13.82
N ILE A 89 -10.88 9.85 -12.81
CA ILE A 89 -11.77 10.80 -12.14
C ILE A 89 -11.14 11.39 -10.88
N GLU A 90 -10.16 10.68 -10.30
CA GLU A 90 -9.48 11.10 -9.08
C GLU A 90 -8.05 10.57 -9.06
N LYS A 91 -7.12 11.37 -8.54
CA LYS A 91 -5.75 10.96 -8.23
C LYS A 91 -5.46 11.27 -6.77
N ILE A 92 -5.24 10.23 -6.01
CA ILE A 92 -4.87 10.27 -4.60
C ILE A 92 -3.37 10.02 -4.54
N GLN A 93 -2.61 11.03 -4.14
CA GLN A 93 -1.23 10.80 -3.73
C GLN A 93 -1.28 10.15 -2.36
N VAL A 94 -0.71 8.95 -2.25
CA VAL A 94 -0.69 8.28 -0.96
C VAL A 94 0.15 9.12 0.00
N LYS A 95 -0.39 9.41 1.17
CA LYS A 95 0.33 10.08 2.25
C LYS A 95 0.33 9.14 3.44
N LEU A 96 1.48 9.05 4.09
CA LEU A 96 1.54 8.32 5.34
C LEU A 96 0.84 9.18 6.40
N PRO A 97 -0.17 8.65 7.12
CA PRO A 97 -0.81 9.41 8.20
C PRO A 97 0.16 9.52 9.39
N GLU A 98 -0.04 10.53 10.25
CA GLU A 98 0.73 10.67 11.49
C GLU A 98 0.57 9.46 12.42
N GLU A 99 -0.59 8.79 12.34
CA GLU A 99 -0.89 7.59 13.10
C GLU A 99 -1.42 6.46 12.20
N LEU A 100 -0.91 5.26 12.44
CA LEU A 100 -1.29 4.02 11.80
C LEU A 100 -2.14 3.19 12.77
N VAL A 101 -3.45 3.19 12.55
CA VAL A 101 -4.42 2.50 13.41
C VAL A 101 -4.92 1.22 12.73
N GLY A 102 -4.74 0.08 13.39
CA GLY A 102 -5.25 -1.22 12.93
C GLY A 102 -4.57 -1.77 11.67
N VAL A 103 -3.48 -1.15 11.20
CA VAL A 103 -2.79 -1.53 9.96
C VAL A 103 -1.49 -2.31 10.18
N LEU A 104 -0.87 -2.20 11.36
CA LEU A 104 0.37 -2.92 11.70
C LEU A 104 0.15 -3.90 12.86
N ASN A 105 0.93 -4.97 12.90
CA ASN A 105 1.09 -5.88 14.03
C ASN A 105 2.35 -5.49 14.81
N CYS A 106 2.25 -5.44 16.14
CA CYS A 106 3.41 -5.27 17.00
C CYS A 106 4.13 -6.62 17.12
N THR A 107 5.39 -6.68 16.73
CA THR A 107 6.20 -7.91 16.79
C THR A 107 6.81 -8.15 18.18
N ASN A 108 6.64 -7.22 19.12
CA ASN A 108 7.02 -7.42 20.51
C ASN A 108 6.10 -8.46 21.19
N PRO A 109 6.59 -9.65 21.57
CA PRO A 109 5.77 -10.73 22.12
C PRO A 109 5.13 -10.37 23.47
N VAL A 110 5.68 -9.39 24.20
CA VAL A 110 5.11 -8.95 25.48
C VAL A 110 4.14 -7.76 25.35
N CYS A 111 3.93 -7.22 24.15
CA CYS A 111 3.00 -6.12 23.91
C CYS A 111 1.54 -6.56 24.10
N ILE A 112 0.70 -5.68 24.67
CA ILE A 112 -0.72 -5.95 24.90
C ILE A 112 -1.47 -6.32 23.60
N THR A 113 -1.11 -5.69 22.47
CA THR A 113 -1.71 -5.96 21.16
C THR A 113 -1.40 -7.36 20.61
N SER A 114 -0.43 -8.05 21.20
CA SER A 114 -0.03 -9.41 20.82
C SER A 114 -0.66 -10.47 21.74
N LYS A 115 -1.24 -10.05 22.86
CA LYS A 115 -1.86 -10.93 23.88
C LYS A 115 -3.38 -10.82 23.89
N GLU A 116 -3.91 -9.64 23.61
CA GLU A 116 -5.34 -9.31 23.74
C GLU A 116 -5.91 -8.76 22.44
N ILE A 117 -7.25 -8.78 22.31
CA ILE A 117 -7.97 -8.20 21.17
C ILE A 117 -7.99 -6.66 21.30
N VAL A 118 -6.87 -6.04 20.96
CA VAL A 118 -6.68 -4.58 21.00
C VAL A 118 -6.32 -4.07 19.61
N ILE A 119 -6.97 -3.00 19.17
CA ILE A 119 -6.63 -2.33 17.91
C ILE A 119 -5.23 -1.72 18.05
N SER A 120 -4.30 -2.19 17.25
CA SER A 120 -2.94 -1.68 17.22
C SER A 120 -2.88 -0.22 16.81
N LYS A 121 -1.99 0.55 17.43
CA LYS A 121 -1.76 1.97 17.12
C LYS A 121 -0.27 2.22 17.07
N PHE A 122 0.18 2.91 16.02
CA PHE A 122 1.57 3.29 15.83
C PHE A 122 1.65 4.75 15.43
N LYS A 123 2.55 5.51 16.05
CA LYS A 123 2.90 6.86 15.64
C LYS A 123 4.00 6.82 14.59
N VAL A 124 3.83 7.56 13.50
CA VAL A 124 4.89 7.76 12.51
C VAL A 124 5.88 8.78 13.05
N LEU A 125 7.14 8.37 13.18
CA LEU A 125 8.23 9.25 13.61
C LEU A 125 8.97 9.86 12.42
N ARG A 126 9.14 9.07 11.36
CA ARG A 126 9.82 9.46 10.12
C ARG A 126 9.23 8.68 8.94
N GLU A 127 9.09 9.33 7.79
CA GLU A 127 8.56 8.70 6.57
C GLU A 127 9.64 8.00 5.72
N GLU A 128 10.83 8.59 5.61
CA GLU A 128 11.93 8.05 4.78
C GLU A 128 13.29 8.22 5.49
N PRO A 129 13.95 7.11 5.90
CA PRO A 129 13.39 5.76 5.94
C PRO A 129 12.31 5.65 7.03
N LEU A 130 11.28 4.86 6.77
CA LEU A 130 10.11 4.70 7.65
C LEU A 130 10.54 4.26 9.07
N GLU A 131 10.11 5.03 10.06
CA GLU A 131 10.19 4.68 11.49
C GLU A 131 8.85 4.91 12.16
N VAL A 132 8.37 3.89 12.88
CA VAL A 132 7.09 3.93 13.59
C VAL A 132 7.25 3.47 15.03
N LYS A 133 6.58 4.15 15.97
CA LYS A 133 6.58 3.82 17.40
C LYS A 133 5.25 3.18 17.78
N CYS A 134 5.27 1.99 18.38
CA CYS A 134 4.07 1.39 18.95
C CYS A 134 3.55 2.25 20.10
N HIS A 135 2.26 2.58 20.10
CA HIS A 135 1.63 3.36 21.16
C HIS A 135 1.65 2.64 22.52
N TYR A 136 1.65 1.30 22.52
CA TYR A 136 1.48 0.50 23.72
C TYR A 136 2.79 0.09 24.39
N CYS A 137 3.72 -0.50 23.63
CA CYS A 137 5.01 -0.96 24.18
C CYS A 137 6.16 0.01 23.91
N GLU A 138 5.86 1.14 23.26
CA GLU A 138 6.81 2.22 22.96
C GLU A 138 8.02 1.87 22.09
N ARG A 139 8.16 0.62 21.65
CA ARG A 139 9.22 0.21 20.72
C ARG A 139 9.08 0.89 19.36
N VAL A 140 10.22 1.27 18.80
CA VAL A 140 10.36 1.83 17.45
C VAL A 140 10.73 0.69 16.49
N TYR A 141 10.15 0.72 15.30
CA TYR A 141 10.37 -0.26 14.23
C TYR A 141 10.71 0.46 12.94
N GLY A 142 11.69 -0.06 12.20
CA GLY A 142 11.99 0.35 10.84
C GLY A 142 11.09 -0.30 9.78
N LYS A 143 11.19 0.17 8.53
CA LYS A 143 10.42 -0.34 7.37
C LYS A 143 10.42 -1.87 7.20
N ASP A 144 11.55 -2.50 7.48
CA ASP A 144 11.71 -3.96 7.27
C ASP A 144 11.28 -4.79 8.49
N GLU A 145 11.08 -4.15 9.65
CA GLU A 145 10.63 -4.80 10.88
C GLU A 145 9.11 -4.74 11.08
N VAL A 146 8.43 -3.81 10.40
CA VAL A 146 6.97 -3.68 10.50
C VAL A 146 6.26 -4.86 9.84
N GLN A 147 5.34 -5.47 10.57
CA GLN A 147 4.42 -6.46 10.03
C GLN A 147 3.08 -5.78 9.71
N ILE A 148 2.73 -5.70 8.43
CA ILE A 148 1.44 -5.12 8.01
C ILE A 148 0.35 -6.18 8.22
N LYS A 149 -0.75 -5.81 8.88
CA LYS A 149 -1.91 -6.68 9.07
C LYS A 149 -2.48 -7.07 7.70
N GLY A 150 -2.40 -8.37 7.39
CA GLY A 150 -3.29 -8.99 6.43
C GLY A 150 -4.74 -8.90 6.91
N LYS A 151 -5.68 -9.03 5.98
CA LYS A 151 -7.04 -9.41 6.36
C LYS A 151 -7.04 -10.88 6.77
#